data_AF-A0A925VHM2-F1
#
_entry.id   AF-A0A925VHM2-F1
#
_cell.length_a   1.000
_cell.length_b   1.000
_cell.length_c   1.000
_cell.angle_alpha   90.00
_cell.angle_beta   90.00
_cell.angle_gamma   90.00
#
_symmetry.space_group_name_H-M   'P 1'
#
loop_
_entity.id
_entity.type
_entity.pdbx_description
1 polymer ?
#
loop_
_entity_poly.entity_id
_entity_poly.type
_entity_poly.pdbx_seq_one_letter_code
_entity_poly.pdbx_strand_id
1 'polypeptide(L)'
;ALLREGRGAYAALPSPETIVERIQAQGFALSDKLIRAYHIALQTKPLVILPGISGTGKTRLTRLYADAVHNIAPGAPNPYYLLVAVQPDWHSARDLLGYYNALNGTYQPTPFLRLLARAASDPQQPYYICLDEMNLARPEYYLAPLLSALETTDHTVDLGVPGDEAKTAAGETLTNPFRLPLNVSLIGTVNVDESTHALSDKLLDRANVIELTDVNLDAFRQSYRNAIDPTAWRTIVQVHAVMTRLGQPFGYRTIGEMLSYVEQARGVLPLPQALDLQIKQKILPKLRGEDSPRLREALVHLLALFAGVPVDGLRAPKLSAAQMAAAPLPESAEKLSRMLDRLDLEGFTDFYG
;
A
#
# COMPACT_ATOMS: atom_id res chain seq x y z
N ALA A 1 -11.61 -33.58 12.83
CA ALA A 1 -11.30 -33.66 11.38
C ALA A 1 -12.04 -32.59 10.53
N LEU A 2 -12.57 -31.52 11.15
CA LEU A 2 -13.65 -30.66 10.60
C LEU A 2 -13.26 -29.19 10.35
N LEU A 3 -11.96 -28.86 10.28
CA LEU A 3 -11.48 -27.49 10.04
C LEU A 3 -10.27 -27.47 9.08
N ARG A 4 -10.26 -28.35 8.08
CA ARG A 4 -9.38 -28.15 6.92
C ARG A 4 -10.24 -27.53 5.84
N GLU A 5 -10.26 -26.20 5.83
CA GLU A 5 -10.68 -25.39 4.69
C GLU A 5 -9.77 -25.76 3.50
N GLY A 6 -10.10 -26.85 2.83
CA GLY A 6 -9.41 -27.24 1.61
C GLY A 6 -9.76 -26.22 0.55
N ARG A 7 -8.86 -25.26 0.28
CA ARG A 7 -8.92 -24.47 -0.94
C ARG A 7 -9.03 -25.43 -2.13
N GLY A 8 -9.78 -25.02 -3.16
CA GLY A 8 -9.96 -25.82 -4.36
C GLY A 8 -8.61 -26.34 -4.86
N ALA A 9 -8.55 -27.64 -5.19
CA ALA A 9 -7.37 -28.23 -5.81
C ALA A 9 -7.16 -27.55 -7.16
N TYR A 10 -6.30 -26.53 -7.20
CA TYR A 10 -5.91 -25.87 -8.45
C TYR A 10 -5.28 -26.89 -9.40
N ALA A 11 -5.54 -26.78 -10.69
CA ALA A 11 -5.03 -27.72 -11.68
C ALA A 11 -3.50 -27.89 -11.63
N ALA A 12 -2.77 -26.80 -11.38
CA ALA A 12 -1.39 -26.76 -10.87
C ALA A 12 -0.97 -25.30 -10.66
N LEU A 13 -0.77 -24.86 -9.41
CA LEU A 13 -0.06 -23.60 -9.17
C LEU A 13 1.42 -23.75 -9.55
N PRO A 14 2.07 -22.74 -10.16
CA PRO A 14 3.51 -22.77 -10.33
C PRO A 14 4.22 -22.84 -8.97
N SER A 15 5.41 -23.42 -8.94
CA SER A 15 6.18 -23.51 -7.70
C SER A 15 6.48 -22.11 -7.15
N PRO A 16 6.60 -21.95 -5.82
CA PRO A 16 7.00 -20.68 -5.22
C PRO A 16 8.30 -20.12 -5.84
N GLU A 17 9.25 -20.98 -6.19
CA GLU A 17 10.50 -20.62 -6.86
C GLU A 17 10.23 -19.97 -8.22
N THR A 18 9.36 -20.58 -9.04
CA THR A 18 8.97 -20.05 -10.35
C THR A 18 8.29 -18.68 -10.21
N ILE A 19 7.44 -18.51 -9.19
CA ILE A 19 6.77 -17.24 -8.92
C ILE A 19 7.79 -16.16 -8.54
N VAL A 20 8.73 -16.48 -7.64
CA VAL A 20 9.79 -15.56 -7.20
C VAL A 20 10.65 -15.12 -8.38
N GLU A 21 11.11 -16.07 -9.21
CA GLU A 21 11.91 -15.80 -10.40
C GLU A 21 11.17 -14.86 -11.37
N ARG A 22 9.89 -15.15 -11.66
CA ARG A 22 9.06 -14.32 -12.55
C ARG A 22 8.87 -12.90 -12.02
N ILE A 23 8.67 -12.73 -10.72
CA ILE A 23 8.53 -11.39 -10.10
C ILE A 23 9.86 -10.63 -10.14
N GLN A 24 10.97 -11.29 -9.78
CA GLN A 24 12.30 -10.68 -9.78
C GLN A 24 12.75 -10.28 -11.19
N ALA A 25 12.43 -11.08 -12.21
CA ALA A 25 12.72 -10.77 -13.61
C ALA A 25 12.08 -9.45 -14.09
N GLN A 26 11.01 -8.99 -13.43
CA GLN A 26 10.39 -7.70 -13.75
C GLN A 26 11.10 -6.50 -13.10
N GLY A 27 12.19 -6.73 -12.35
CA GLY A 27 13.08 -5.69 -11.81
C GLY A 27 12.58 -5.06 -10.51
N PHE A 28 11.99 -5.86 -9.62
CA PHE A 28 11.37 -5.40 -8.39
C PHE A 28 12.15 -5.72 -7.14
N ALA A 29 12.31 -4.73 -6.26
CA ALA A 29 12.93 -4.88 -4.93
C ALA A 29 11.97 -5.51 -3.90
N LEU A 30 11.39 -6.66 -4.21
CA LEU A 30 10.62 -7.47 -3.26
C LEU A 30 11.49 -8.61 -2.74
N SER A 31 11.52 -8.81 -1.42
CA SER A 31 12.32 -9.88 -0.83
C SER A 31 11.68 -11.25 -1.13
N ASP A 32 12.52 -12.26 -1.36
CA ASP A 32 12.07 -13.65 -1.56
C ASP A 32 11.18 -14.11 -0.38
N LYS A 33 11.63 -13.82 0.85
CA LYS A 33 10.87 -14.09 2.09
C LYS A 33 9.46 -13.52 2.04
N LEU A 34 9.28 -12.28 1.57
CA LEU A 34 7.96 -11.64 1.48
C LEU A 34 7.08 -12.35 0.44
N ILE A 35 7.62 -12.64 -0.74
CA ILE A 35 6.86 -13.33 -1.81
C ILE A 35 6.39 -14.70 -1.34
N ARG A 36 7.28 -15.48 -0.68
CA ARG A 36 6.93 -16.79 -0.13
C ARG A 36 5.92 -16.70 1.00
N ALA A 37 6.07 -15.76 1.91
CA ALA A 37 5.09 -15.52 2.98
C ALA A 37 3.73 -15.15 2.39
N TYR A 38 3.69 -14.30 1.37
CA TYR A 38 2.47 -13.92 0.67
C TYR A 38 1.83 -15.10 -0.07
N HIS A 39 2.62 -15.93 -0.74
CA HIS A 39 2.15 -17.17 -1.36
C HIS A 39 1.46 -18.08 -0.33
N ILE A 40 2.11 -18.34 0.80
CA ILE A 40 1.56 -19.20 1.87
C ILE A 40 0.31 -18.56 2.50
N ALA A 41 0.31 -17.25 2.74
CA ALA A 41 -0.84 -16.54 3.29
C ALA A 41 -2.05 -16.64 2.36
N LEU A 42 -1.82 -16.51 1.05
CA LEU A 42 -2.85 -16.76 0.06
C LEU A 42 -3.29 -18.22 0.12
N GLN A 43 -2.44 -19.23 0.31
CA GLN A 43 -2.93 -20.63 0.36
C GLN A 43 -3.68 -21.01 1.65
N THR A 44 -3.61 -20.21 2.71
CA THR A 44 -4.07 -20.62 4.05
C THR A 44 -5.35 -19.94 4.52
N LYS A 45 -5.63 -18.71 4.08
CA LYS A 45 -6.88 -18.01 4.40
C LYS A 45 -7.42 -17.30 3.16
N PRO A 46 -8.75 -17.15 3.03
CA PRO A 46 -9.38 -16.43 1.92
C PRO A 46 -9.03 -14.93 1.89
N LEU A 47 -8.75 -14.33 3.05
CA LEU A 47 -8.46 -12.91 3.21
C LEU A 47 -6.99 -12.66 3.63
N VAL A 48 -6.30 -11.80 2.90
CA VAL A 48 -4.97 -11.30 3.23
C VAL A 48 -5.01 -9.78 3.34
N ILE A 49 -4.46 -9.21 4.41
CA ILE A 49 -4.37 -7.77 4.60
C ILE A 49 -2.91 -7.36 4.56
N LEU A 50 -2.64 -6.34 3.76
CA LEU A 50 -1.31 -5.76 3.54
C LEU A 50 -1.29 -4.35 4.14
N PRO A 51 -1.04 -4.18 5.46
CA PRO A 51 -0.75 -2.86 6.02
C PRO A 51 0.68 -2.43 5.66
N GLY A 52 0.90 -1.15 5.46
CA GLY A 52 2.23 -0.60 5.29
C GLY A 52 2.21 0.89 4.96
N ILE A 53 3.38 1.51 4.98
CA ILE A 53 3.52 2.93 4.62
C ILE A 53 3.18 3.16 3.14
N SER A 54 2.81 4.40 2.79
CA SER A 54 2.55 4.74 1.41
C SER A 54 3.79 4.53 0.52
N GLY A 55 3.58 3.95 -0.66
CA GLY A 55 4.64 3.78 -1.65
C GLY A 55 5.57 2.56 -1.47
N THR A 56 5.25 1.59 -0.61
CA THR A 56 5.98 0.31 -0.51
C THR A 56 5.58 -0.74 -1.54
N GLY A 57 4.59 -0.46 -2.37
CA GLY A 57 4.20 -1.34 -3.47
C GLY A 57 3.19 -2.44 -3.10
N LYS A 58 2.39 -2.24 -2.03
CA LYS A 58 1.33 -3.17 -1.58
C LYS A 58 0.41 -3.64 -2.73
N THR A 59 -0.23 -2.69 -3.41
CA THR A 59 -1.11 -2.94 -4.57
C THR A 59 -0.33 -3.51 -5.77
N ARG A 60 0.96 -3.20 -5.88
CA ARG A 60 1.82 -3.71 -6.96
C ARG A 60 2.20 -5.17 -6.72
N LEU A 61 2.44 -5.57 -5.47
CA LEU A 61 2.72 -6.96 -5.08
C LEU A 61 1.56 -7.88 -5.49
N THR A 62 0.32 -7.50 -5.19
CA THR A 62 -0.87 -8.32 -5.52
C THR A 62 -0.98 -8.57 -7.02
N ARG A 63 -0.73 -7.53 -7.82
CA ARG A 63 -0.75 -7.59 -9.27
C ARG A 63 0.40 -8.44 -9.84
N LEU A 64 1.63 -8.19 -9.39
CA LEU A 64 2.81 -8.93 -9.84
C LEU A 64 2.70 -10.41 -9.54
N TYR A 65 2.18 -10.74 -8.37
CA TYR A 65 1.95 -12.11 -7.98
C TYR A 65 0.92 -12.79 -8.89
N ALA A 66 -0.23 -12.16 -9.15
CA ALA A 66 -1.24 -12.70 -10.05
C ALA A 66 -0.70 -12.89 -11.49
N ASP A 67 0.11 -11.94 -11.97
CA ASP A 67 0.76 -12.05 -13.29
C ASP A 67 1.79 -13.17 -13.32
N ALA A 68 2.59 -13.32 -12.27
CA ALA A 68 3.58 -14.38 -12.15
C ALA A 68 2.93 -15.77 -12.07
N VAL A 69 1.80 -15.92 -11.38
CA VAL A 69 1.04 -17.18 -11.32
C VAL A 69 0.52 -17.56 -12.70
N HIS A 70 -0.07 -16.61 -13.42
CA HIS A 70 -0.70 -16.84 -14.73
C HIS A 70 0.23 -16.65 -15.93
N ASN A 71 1.52 -16.40 -15.69
CA ASN A 71 2.53 -16.11 -16.72
C ASN A 71 2.11 -14.96 -17.67
N ILE A 72 1.49 -13.92 -17.12
CA ILE A 72 1.03 -12.74 -17.87
C ILE A 72 2.18 -11.74 -18.02
N ALA A 73 2.36 -11.22 -19.23
CA ALA A 73 3.39 -10.23 -19.51
C ALA A 73 3.14 -8.92 -18.75
N PRO A 74 4.19 -8.18 -18.34
CA PRO A 74 4.04 -6.91 -17.63
C PRO A 74 3.17 -5.91 -18.43
N GLY A 75 2.16 -5.35 -17.77
CA GLY A 75 1.24 -4.37 -18.37
C GLY A 75 0.13 -4.96 -19.25
N ALA A 76 0.14 -6.27 -19.53
CA ALA A 76 -0.95 -6.92 -20.24
C ALA A 76 -2.20 -7.04 -19.34
N PRO A 77 -3.43 -7.07 -19.90
CA PRO A 77 -4.62 -7.35 -19.13
C PRO A 77 -4.54 -8.74 -18.49
N ASN A 78 -4.93 -8.85 -17.21
CA ASN A 78 -4.99 -10.14 -16.50
C ASN A 78 -6.45 -10.42 -16.13
N PRO A 79 -7.09 -11.41 -16.77
CA PRO A 79 -8.49 -11.73 -16.51
C PRO A 79 -8.76 -12.38 -15.13
N TYR A 80 -7.71 -12.79 -14.43
CA TYR A 80 -7.77 -13.45 -13.12
C TYR A 80 -7.52 -12.49 -11.95
N TYR A 81 -7.28 -11.21 -12.24
CA TYR A 81 -6.97 -10.19 -11.26
C TYR A 81 -7.91 -8.99 -11.39
N LEU A 82 -8.50 -8.56 -10.27
CA LEU A 82 -9.29 -7.34 -10.21
C LEU A 82 -8.72 -6.39 -9.15
N LEU A 83 -8.45 -5.16 -9.56
CA LEU A 83 -8.20 -4.05 -8.64
C LEU A 83 -9.53 -3.31 -8.41
N VAL A 84 -9.91 -3.15 -7.15
CA VAL A 84 -11.11 -2.44 -6.72
C VAL A 84 -10.66 -1.28 -5.86
N ALA A 85 -10.88 -0.05 -6.33
CA ALA A 85 -10.63 1.15 -5.54
C ALA A 85 -11.81 1.38 -4.59
N VAL A 86 -11.61 1.13 -3.30
CA VAL A 86 -12.64 1.35 -2.28
C VAL A 86 -12.94 2.85 -2.20
N GLN A 87 -14.22 3.20 -2.11
CA GLN A 87 -14.65 4.60 -1.99
C GLN A 87 -15.05 4.91 -0.55
N PRO A 88 -14.85 6.14 -0.07
CA PRO A 88 -15.14 6.53 1.31
C PRO A 88 -16.64 6.54 1.65
N ASP A 89 -17.52 6.61 0.65
CA ASP A 89 -18.98 6.59 0.80
C ASP A 89 -19.56 5.17 0.89
N TRP A 90 -18.73 4.13 0.75
CA TRP A 90 -19.19 2.74 0.86
C TRP A 90 -19.67 2.42 2.27
N HIS A 91 -20.92 2.00 2.36
CA HIS A 91 -21.58 1.73 3.64
C HIS A 91 -22.36 0.41 3.64
N SER A 92 -22.34 -0.36 2.55
CA SER A 92 -23.07 -1.61 2.45
C SER A 92 -22.46 -2.59 1.46
N ALA A 93 -22.90 -3.84 1.53
CA ALA A 93 -22.48 -4.86 0.57
C ALA A 93 -22.93 -4.56 -0.87
N ARG A 94 -23.90 -3.66 -1.08
CA ARG A 94 -24.35 -3.27 -2.43
C ARG A 94 -23.28 -2.56 -3.22
N ASP A 95 -22.40 -1.83 -2.53
CA ASP A 95 -21.29 -1.11 -3.14
C ASP A 95 -20.27 -2.08 -3.77
N LEU A 96 -20.17 -3.29 -3.20
CA LEU A 96 -19.27 -4.34 -3.67
C LEU A 96 -19.96 -5.41 -4.51
N LEU A 97 -21.16 -5.86 -4.17
CA LEU A 97 -21.87 -6.95 -4.88
C LEU A 97 -22.79 -6.43 -5.98
N GLY A 98 -23.33 -5.23 -5.82
CA GLY A 98 -24.34 -4.66 -6.70
C GLY A 98 -25.72 -4.66 -6.07
N TYR A 99 -26.74 -4.45 -6.89
CA TYR A 99 -28.11 -4.36 -6.40
C TYR A 99 -29.13 -4.89 -7.41
N TYR A 100 -30.26 -5.37 -6.89
CA TYR A 100 -31.41 -5.73 -7.69
C TYR A 100 -32.28 -4.49 -7.94
N ASN A 101 -32.56 -4.21 -9.21
CA ASN A 101 -33.50 -3.17 -9.61
C ASN A 101 -34.89 -3.78 -9.84
N ALA A 102 -35.79 -3.57 -8.87
CA ALA A 102 -37.15 -4.10 -8.93
C ALA A 102 -38.02 -3.49 -10.05
N LEU A 103 -37.66 -2.30 -10.58
CA LEU A 103 -38.44 -1.64 -11.63
C LEU A 103 -38.31 -2.35 -12.98
N ASN A 104 -37.13 -2.87 -13.28
CA ASN A 104 -36.86 -3.58 -14.54
C ASN A 104 -36.63 -5.08 -14.35
N GLY A 105 -36.66 -5.57 -13.11
CA GLY A 105 -36.47 -6.99 -12.78
C GLY A 105 -35.06 -7.51 -13.06
N THR A 106 -34.05 -6.62 -13.07
CA THR A 106 -32.67 -7.01 -13.38
C THR A 106 -31.71 -6.73 -12.22
N TYR A 107 -30.71 -7.60 -12.07
CA TYR A 107 -29.58 -7.37 -11.17
C TYR A 107 -28.50 -6.53 -11.86
N GLN A 108 -27.91 -5.59 -11.13
CA GLN A 108 -26.80 -4.77 -11.59
C GLN A 108 -25.52 -5.21 -10.86
N PRO A 109 -24.79 -6.21 -11.38
CA PRO A 109 -23.57 -6.68 -10.74
C PRO A 109 -22.42 -5.71 -10.98
N THR A 110 -21.62 -5.49 -9.93
CA THR A 110 -20.34 -4.79 -10.01
C THR A 110 -19.28 -5.65 -10.74
N PRO A 111 -18.14 -5.06 -11.12
CA PRO A 111 -16.99 -5.85 -11.60
C PRO A 111 -16.54 -6.93 -10.62
N PHE A 112 -16.69 -6.69 -9.31
CA PHE A 112 -16.37 -7.66 -8.27
C PHE A 112 -17.26 -8.90 -8.36
N LEU A 113 -18.59 -8.74 -8.39
CA LEU A 113 -19.50 -9.89 -8.48
C LEU A 113 -19.35 -10.64 -9.81
N ARG A 114 -19.09 -9.93 -10.92
CA ARG A 114 -18.80 -10.56 -12.21
C ARG A 114 -17.54 -11.43 -12.16
N LEU A 115 -16.48 -10.97 -11.48
CA LEU A 115 -15.28 -11.78 -11.30
C LEU A 115 -15.57 -13.02 -10.45
N LEU A 116 -16.37 -12.89 -9.38
CA LEU A 116 -16.79 -14.05 -8.58
C LEU A 116 -17.59 -15.06 -9.42
N ALA A 117 -18.55 -14.60 -10.22
CA ALA A 117 -19.35 -15.47 -11.09
C ALA A 117 -18.47 -16.20 -12.13
N ARG A 118 -17.48 -15.51 -12.69
CA ARG A 118 -16.48 -16.11 -13.56
C ARG A 118 -15.64 -17.17 -12.82
N ALA A 119 -15.13 -16.84 -11.64
CA ALA A 119 -14.32 -17.75 -10.85
C ALA A 119 -15.10 -19.01 -10.44
N ALA A 120 -16.40 -18.88 -10.14
CA ALA A 120 -17.29 -20.01 -9.88
C ALA A 120 -17.46 -20.93 -11.09
N SER A 121 -17.40 -20.38 -12.31
CA SER A 121 -17.46 -21.14 -13.56
C SER A 121 -16.11 -21.75 -13.98
N ASP A 122 -15.02 -21.35 -13.33
CA ASP A 122 -13.64 -21.77 -13.61
C ASP A 122 -12.89 -22.14 -12.31
N PRO A 123 -13.36 -23.17 -11.57
CA PRO A 123 -12.85 -23.50 -10.24
C PRO A 123 -11.39 -24.01 -10.23
N GLN A 124 -10.83 -24.34 -11.40
CA GLN A 124 -9.49 -24.87 -11.56
C GLN A 124 -8.40 -23.80 -11.53
N GLN A 125 -8.77 -22.53 -11.72
CA GLN A 125 -7.85 -21.39 -11.79
C GLN A 125 -7.98 -20.50 -10.56
N PRO A 126 -6.88 -19.98 -9.98
CA PRO A 126 -6.94 -19.01 -8.90
C PRO A 126 -7.28 -17.61 -9.42
N TYR A 127 -8.15 -16.92 -8.70
CA TYR A 127 -8.54 -15.53 -8.94
C TYR A 127 -8.16 -14.66 -7.75
N TYR A 128 -7.81 -13.41 -8.01
CA TYR A 128 -7.28 -12.47 -7.02
C TYR A 128 -8.04 -11.15 -7.10
N ILE A 129 -8.53 -10.67 -5.97
CA ILE A 129 -9.18 -9.37 -5.87
C ILE A 129 -8.42 -8.50 -4.87
N CYS A 130 -7.90 -7.37 -5.33
CA CYS A 130 -7.23 -6.39 -4.50
C CYS A 130 -8.20 -5.23 -4.20
N LEU A 131 -8.62 -5.09 -2.94
CA LEU A 131 -9.31 -3.94 -2.40
C LEU A 131 -8.27 -2.88 -2.02
N ASP A 132 -8.06 -1.92 -2.90
CA ASP A 132 -7.09 -0.84 -2.71
C ASP A 132 -7.62 0.13 -1.64
N GLU A 133 -6.73 0.51 -0.73
CA GLU A 133 -7.06 1.36 0.43
C GLU A 133 -8.36 0.93 1.14
N MET A 134 -8.44 -0.36 1.50
CA MET A 134 -9.67 -0.99 1.97
C MET A 134 -10.30 -0.29 3.19
N ASN A 135 -9.48 0.45 3.94
CA ASN A 135 -9.84 1.17 5.16
C ASN A 135 -10.31 2.61 4.92
N LEU A 136 -10.47 3.05 3.66
CA LEU A 136 -11.16 4.29 3.32
C LEU A 136 -12.63 4.26 3.76
N ALA A 137 -13.24 3.07 3.71
CA ALA A 137 -14.54 2.77 4.30
C ALA A 137 -14.38 1.65 5.34
N ARG A 138 -15.41 1.42 6.18
CA ARG A 138 -15.39 0.34 7.18
C ARG A 138 -15.58 -1.03 6.50
N PRO A 139 -14.54 -1.88 6.44
CA PRO A 139 -14.63 -3.16 5.72
C PRO A 139 -15.72 -4.08 6.24
N GLU A 140 -16.04 -3.97 7.53
CA GLU A 140 -17.09 -4.77 8.16
C GLU A 140 -18.48 -4.50 7.58
N TYR A 141 -18.71 -3.34 6.96
CA TYR A 141 -20.02 -2.99 6.39
C TYR A 141 -20.19 -3.52 4.98
N TYR A 142 -19.21 -3.28 4.11
CA TYR A 142 -19.31 -3.70 2.71
C TYR A 142 -18.86 -5.15 2.47
N LEU A 143 -18.05 -5.75 3.36
CA LEU A 143 -17.70 -7.17 3.32
C LEU A 143 -18.59 -8.05 4.20
N ALA A 144 -19.55 -7.50 4.96
CA ALA A 144 -20.34 -8.27 5.93
C ALA A 144 -20.86 -9.63 5.40
N PRO A 145 -21.54 -9.70 4.22
CA PRO A 145 -22.05 -10.95 3.72
C PRO A 145 -20.94 -11.93 3.31
N LEU A 146 -19.84 -11.43 2.75
CA LEU A 146 -18.68 -12.24 2.39
C LEU A 146 -18.02 -12.82 3.64
N LEU A 147 -17.77 -12.00 4.66
CA LEU A 147 -17.18 -12.42 5.93
C LEU A 147 -18.05 -13.44 6.65
N SER A 148 -19.39 -13.32 6.55
CA SER A 148 -20.32 -14.30 7.09
C SER A 148 -20.27 -15.62 6.32
N ALA A 149 -20.31 -15.57 4.99
CA ALA A 149 -20.26 -16.75 4.14
C ALA A 149 -18.93 -17.51 4.24
N LEU A 150 -17.83 -16.83 4.56
CA LEU A 150 -16.56 -17.50 4.84
C LEU A 150 -16.58 -18.33 6.14
N GLU A 151 -17.52 -18.07 7.06
CA GLU A 151 -17.66 -18.83 8.31
C GLU A 151 -18.68 -19.96 8.23
N THR A 152 -19.50 -20.00 7.18
CA THR A 152 -20.52 -21.03 6.99
C THR A 152 -20.00 -22.14 6.08
N THR A 153 -20.50 -23.36 6.25
CA THR A 153 -20.05 -24.54 5.47
C THR A 153 -20.57 -24.55 4.03
N ASP A 154 -21.68 -23.85 3.78
CA ASP A 154 -22.32 -23.73 2.48
C ASP A 154 -21.69 -22.63 1.61
N HIS A 155 -21.02 -21.66 2.23
CA HIS A 155 -20.36 -20.52 1.61
C HIS A 155 -21.29 -19.69 0.71
N THR A 156 -22.52 -19.44 1.15
CA THR A 156 -23.52 -18.75 0.35
C THR A 156 -23.76 -17.30 0.81
N VAL A 157 -24.08 -16.43 -0.14
CA VAL A 157 -24.39 -15.02 0.07
C VAL A 157 -25.73 -14.71 -0.57
N ASP A 158 -26.65 -14.14 0.19
CA ASP A 158 -27.91 -13.63 -0.35
C ASP A 158 -27.66 -12.31 -1.11
N LEU A 159 -28.05 -12.29 -2.38
CA LEU A 159 -27.98 -11.12 -3.26
C LEU A 159 -29.17 -10.16 -3.07
N GLY A 160 -30.14 -10.51 -2.23
CA GLY A 160 -31.32 -9.71 -1.94
C GLY A 160 -32.32 -9.67 -3.10
N VAL A 161 -32.43 -10.78 -3.83
CA VAL A 161 -33.36 -10.94 -4.96
C VAL A 161 -34.57 -11.78 -4.54
N PRO A 162 -35.78 -11.53 -5.09
CA PRO A 162 -37.02 -12.16 -4.64
C PRO A 162 -37.19 -13.64 -5.02
N GLY A 163 -36.27 -14.23 -5.78
CA GLY A 163 -36.32 -15.64 -6.19
C GLY A 163 -34.92 -16.26 -6.27
N ASP A 164 -34.86 -17.50 -6.75
CA ASP A 164 -33.62 -18.30 -6.78
C ASP A 164 -32.66 -17.90 -7.91
N GLU A 165 -33.13 -17.07 -8.85
CA GLU A 165 -32.34 -16.58 -9.97
C GLU A 165 -32.63 -15.09 -10.24
N ALA A 166 -31.60 -14.37 -10.68
CA ALA A 166 -31.72 -13.00 -11.15
C ALA A 166 -30.98 -12.81 -12.48
N LYS A 167 -31.65 -12.19 -13.45
CA LYS A 167 -31.04 -11.85 -14.74
C LYS A 167 -30.32 -10.51 -14.64
N THR A 168 -29.13 -10.42 -15.20
CA THR A 168 -28.40 -9.15 -15.32
C THR A 168 -28.87 -8.40 -16.57
N ALA A 169 -28.63 -7.09 -16.62
CA ALA A 169 -28.90 -6.30 -17.83
C ALA A 169 -28.11 -6.79 -19.07
N ALA A 170 -27.00 -7.50 -18.85
CA ALA A 170 -26.20 -8.11 -19.91
C ALA A 170 -26.71 -9.50 -20.34
N GLY A 171 -27.78 -10.01 -19.72
CA GLY A 171 -28.39 -11.31 -20.03
C GLY A 171 -27.80 -12.51 -19.28
N GLU A 172 -26.88 -12.28 -18.34
CA GLU A 172 -26.32 -13.33 -17.49
C GLU A 172 -27.34 -13.73 -16.41
N THR A 173 -27.36 -15.01 -16.01
CA THR A 173 -28.19 -15.48 -14.89
C THR A 173 -27.32 -15.69 -13.66
N LEU A 174 -27.67 -15.05 -12.56
CA LEU A 174 -27.06 -15.22 -11.24
C LEU A 174 -27.98 -16.06 -10.36
N THR A 175 -27.43 -17.04 -9.65
CA THR A 175 -28.18 -17.83 -8.66
C THR A 175 -28.25 -17.11 -7.32
N ASN A 176 -29.35 -17.27 -6.60
CA ASN A 176 -29.54 -16.80 -5.23
C ASN A 176 -30.00 -17.96 -4.32
N PRO A 177 -29.32 -18.21 -3.19
CA PRO A 177 -28.13 -17.52 -2.72
C PRO A 177 -26.90 -17.83 -3.60
N PHE A 178 -26.04 -16.84 -3.78
CA PHE A 178 -24.83 -16.96 -4.58
C PHE A 178 -23.75 -17.70 -3.79
N ARG A 179 -23.24 -18.81 -4.32
CA ARG A 179 -22.17 -19.57 -3.67
C ARG A 179 -20.80 -18.96 -3.98
N LEU A 180 -20.06 -18.61 -2.94
CA LEU A 180 -18.74 -18.03 -3.09
C LEU A 180 -17.73 -19.05 -3.65
N PRO A 181 -16.98 -18.68 -4.70
CA PRO A 181 -15.92 -19.51 -5.25
C PRO A 181 -14.73 -19.64 -4.30
N LEU A 182 -14.33 -20.87 -3.98
CA LEU A 182 -13.17 -21.15 -3.10
C LEU A 182 -11.80 -20.90 -3.75
N ASN A 183 -11.78 -20.64 -5.06
CA ASN A 183 -10.60 -20.29 -5.83
C ASN A 183 -10.34 -18.78 -5.90
N VAL A 184 -11.11 -17.95 -5.19
CA VAL A 184 -10.88 -16.50 -5.09
C VAL A 184 -10.13 -16.16 -3.80
N SER A 185 -9.09 -15.33 -3.91
CA SER A 185 -8.43 -14.70 -2.75
C SER A 185 -8.77 -13.22 -2.71
N LEU A 186 -9.20 -12.75 -1.53
CA LEU A 186 -9.42 -11.34 -1.25
C LEU A 186 -8.17 -10.77 -0.59
N ILE A 187 -7.67 -9.66 -1.14
CA ILE A 187 -6.51 -8.96 -0.60
C ILE A 187 -6.90 -7.53 -0.34
N GLY A 188 -6.67 -7.03 0.86
CA GLY A 188 -6.92 -5.64 1.21
C GLY A 188 -5.63 -4.90 1.52
N THR A 189 -5.40 -3.76 0.88
CA THR A 189 -4.23 -2.92 1.19
C THR A 189 -4.63 -1.80 2.14
N VAL A 190 -3.78 -1.50 3.11
CA VAL A 190 -4.04 -0.49 4.15
C VAL A 190 -2.85 0.45 4.27
N ASN A 191 -3.12 1.75 4.21
CA ASN A 191 -2.13 2.78 4.51
C ASN A 191 -2.20 3.09 6.01
N VAL A 192 -1.08 2.90 6.72
CA VAL A 192 -0.99 3.04 8.19
C VAL A 192 -0.71 4.50 8.60
N ASP A 193 -0.10 5.27 7.71
CA ASP A 193 0.29 6.66 7.90
C ASP A 193 -0.89 7.66 7.82
N GLU A 194 -1.99 7.26 7.19
CA GLU A 194 -3.13 8.13 6.89
C GLU A 194 -4.49 7.51 7.26
N SER A 195 -4.51 6.39 8.01
CA SER A 195 -5.69 5.53 8.13
C SER A 195 -6.93 6.25 8.67
N THR A 196 -7.99 6.32 7.86
CA THR A 196 -9.29 6.92 8.22
C THR A 196 -10.07 6.06 9.22
N HIS A 197 -10.03 4.73 9.07
CA HIS A 197 -10.67 3.78 9.96
C HIS A 197 -9.71 2.66 10.39
N ALA A 198 -9.66 2.40 11.70
CA ALA A 198 -8.99 1.23 12.23
C ALA A 198 -9.76 -0.04 11.84
N LEU A 199 -9.04 -1.10 11.50
CA LEU A 199 -9.63 -2.41 11.24
C LEU A 199 -10.09 -3.04 12.55
N SER A 200 -11.24 -3.71 12.55
CA SER A 200 -11.70 -4.44 13.75
C SER A 200 -10.90 -5.72 13.99
N ASP A 201 -10.77 -6.11 15.26
CA ASP A 201 -10.16 -7.38 15.66
C ASP A 201 -10.84 -8.58 14.98
N LYS A 202 -12.17 -8.53 14.86
CA LYS A 202 -12.98 -9.54 14.17
C LYS A 202 -12.56 -9.75 12.71
N LEU A 203 -12.17 -8.68 12.01
CA LEU A 203 -11.66 -8.77 10.65
C LEU A 203 -10.23 -9.33 10.63
N LEU A 204 -9.38 -8.86 11.54
CA LEU A 204 -7.98 -9.30 11.66
C LEU A 204 -7.88 -10.80 11.98
N ASP A 205 -8.74 -11.32 12.85
CA ASP A 205 -8.78 -12.75 13.20
C ASP A 205 -9.03 -13.65 11.97
N ARG A 206 -9.77 -13.13 10.98
CA ARG A 206 -10.16 -13.83 9.75
C ARG A 206 -9.15 -13.66 8.61
N ALA A 207 -8.15 -12.80 8.80
CA ALA A 207 -7.15 -12.50 7.78
C ALA A 207 -5.79 -13.10 8.14
N ASN A 208 -4.94 -13.23 7.12
CA ASN A 208 -3.49 -13.19 7.31
C ASN A 208 -3.02 -11.75 7.14
N VAL A 209 -2.22 -11.25 8.07
CA VAL A 209 -1.69 -9.88 8.02
C VAL A 209 -0.21 -9.94 7.67
N ILE A 210 0.21 -9.22 6.63
CA ILE A 210 1.61 -9.11 6.22
C ILE A 210 1.99 -7.64 6.15
N GLU A 211 2.85 -7.21 7.06
CA GLU A 211 3.31 -5.82 7.12
C GLU A 211 4.35 -5.53 6.04
N LEU A 212 4.12 -4.46 5.28
CA LEU A 212 5.06 -3.88 4.31
C LEU A 212 5.56 -2.52 4.83
N THR A 213 6.26 -2.57 5.95
CA THR A 213 6.85 -1.41 6.64
C THR A 213 8.34 -1.25 6.33
N ASP A 214 9.05 -2.35 6.10
CA ASP A 214 10.50 -2.34 5.86
C ASP A 214 10.85 -1.94 4.42
N VAL A 215 11.62 -0.85 4.30
CA VAL A 215 12.17 -0.37 3.03
C VAL A 215 13.62 -0.87 2.90
N ASN A 216 13.85 -1.84 2.01
CA ASN A 216 15.19 -2.33 1.70
C ASN A 216 15.88 -1.40 0.69
N LEU A 217 16.64 -0.45 1.23
CA LEU A 217 17.35 0.57 0.43
C LEU A 217 18.40 -0.05 -0.49
N ASP A 218 19.08 -1.13 -0.09
CA ASP A 218 20.10 -1.80 -0.91
C ASP A 218 19.48 -2.51 -2.10
N ALA A 219 18.39 -3.27 -1.88
CA ALA A 219 17.64 -3.91 -2.95
C ALA A 219 17.04 -2.86 -3.91
N PHE A 220 16.50 -1.77 -3.37
CA PHE A 220 16.00 -0.67 -4.19
C PHE A 220 17.12 -0.11 -5.08
N ARG A 221 18.28 0.20 -4.50
CA ARG A 221 19.45 0.72 -5.23
C ARG A 221 19.89 -0.20 -6.37
N GLN A 222 19.91 -1.51 -6.14
CA GLN A 222 20.28 -2.50 -7.17
C GLN A 222 19.24 -2.60 -8.29
N SER A 223 17.95 -2.45 -7.95
CA SER A 223 16.85 -2.51 -8.93
C SER A 223 16.63 -1.22 -9.72
N TYR A 224 17.18 -0.10 -9.25
CA TYR A 224 16.98 1.20 -9.86
C TYR A 224 17.74 1.29 -11.20
N ARG A 225 17.03 1.64 -12.27
CA ARG A 225 17.54 1.52 -13.65
C ARG A 225 18.60 2.57 -14.00
N ASN A 226 18.53 3.74 -13.39
CA ASN A 226 19.36 4.90 -13.75
C ASN A 226 20.57 5.04 -12.82
N ALA A 227 21.59 5.76 -13.29
CA ALA A 227 22.77 6.05 -12.49
C ALA A 227 22.45 7.03 -11.36
N ILE A 228 22.53 6.54 -10.13
CA ILE A 228 22.26 7.32 -8.91
C ILE A 228 23.50 8.13 -8.51
N ASP A 229 23.32 9.42 -8.27
CA ASP A 229 24.36 10.27 -7.70
C ASP A 229 24.71 9.83 -6.26
N PRO A 230 25.99 9.58 -5.92
CA PRO A 230 26.39 9.09 -4.59
C PRO A 230 26.06 10.05 -3.45
N THR A 231 26.09 11.36 -3.70
CA THR A 231 25.77 12.38 -2.70
C THR A 231 24.27 12.39 -2.43
N ALA A 232 23.45 12.43 -3.50
CA ALA A 232 21.99 12.35 -3.36
C ALA A 232 21.56 11.08 -2.62
N TRP A 233 22.12 9.93 -2.98
CA TRP A 233 21.82 8.67 -2.32
C TRP A 233 22.16 8.69 -0.83
N ARG A 234 23.37 9.15 -0.48
CA ARG A 234 23.81 9.24 0.92
C ARG A 234 22.85 10.10 1.74
N THR A 235 22.48 11.26 1.23
CA THR A 235 21.54 12.16 1.90
C THR A 235 20.17 11.52 2.07
N ILE A 236 19.62 10.89 1.03
CA ILE A 236 18.30 10.21 1.10
C ILE A 236 18.33 9.09 2.16
N VAL A 237 19.39 8.29 2.20
CA VAL A 237 19.56 7.23 3.21
C VAL A 237 19.60 7.81 4.63
N GLN A 238 20.35 8.89 4.84
CA GLN A 238 20.43 9.55 6.15
C GLN A 238 19.08 10.14 6.58
N VAL A 239 18.38 10.81 5.67
CA VAL A 239 17.03 11.34 5.91
C VAL A 239 16.04 10.21 6.23
N HIS A 240 16.07 9.13 5.45
CA HIS A 240 15.25 7.94 5.69
C HIS A 240 15.50 7.35 7.09
N ALA A 241 16.75 7.28 7.54
CA ALA A 241 17.09 6.78 8.87
C ALA A 241 16.53 7.67 10.00
N VAL A 242 16.52 8.99 9.84
CA VAL A 242 15.87 9.89 10.81
C VAL A 242 14.35 9.72 10.81
N MET A 243 13.74 9.69 9.63
CA MET A 243 12.29 9.48 9.48
C MET A 243 11.83 8.13 10.03
N THR A 244 12.65 7.09 9.90
CA THR A 244 12.39 5.75 10.46
C THR A 244 12.38 5.78 11.99
N ARG A 245 13.35 6.48 12.62
CA ARG A 245 13.38 6.65 14.09
C ARG A 245 12.19 7.45 14.62
N LEU A 246 11.68 8.39 13.82
CA LEU A 246 10.44 9.13 14.12
C LEU A 246 9.19 8.24 14.07
N GLY A 247 9.27 7.05 13.45
CA GLY A 247 8.12 6.19 13.18
C GLY A 247 7.34 6.57 11.92
N GLN A 248 7.93 7.39 11.04
CA GLN A 248 7.32 7.85 9.79
C GLN A 248 8.25 7.60 8.58
N PRO A 249 8.72 6.35 8.35
CA PRO A 249 9.52 6.07 7.17
C PRO A 249 8.74 6.37 5.89
N PHE A 250 9.45 6.64 4.79
CA PHE A 250 8.85 6.86 3.48
C PHE A 250 9.26 5.76 2.51
N GLY A 251 8.31 5.29 1.70
CA GLY A 251 8.49 4.12 0.84
C GLY A 251 9.30 4.36 -0.44
N TYR A 252 9.46 3.28 -1.21
CA TYR A 252 10.17 3.26 -2.49
C TYR A 252 9.69 4.32 -3.50
N ARG A 253 8.39 4.63 -3.51
CA ARG A 253 7.83 5.68 -4.38
C ARG A 253 8.46 7.05 -4.10
N THR A 254 8.51 7.48 -2.84
CA THR A 254 9.08 8.78 -2.46
C THR A 254 10.57 8.83 -2.81
N ILE A 255 11.31 7.75 -2.54
CA ILE A 255 12.73 7.65 -2.92
C ILE A 255 12.90 7.78 -4.44
N GLY A 256 12.12 7.03 -5.21
CA GLY A 256 12.17 7.07 -6.67
C GLY A 256 11.80 8.43 -7.27
N GLU A 257 10.81 9.12 -6.69
CA GLU A 257 10.42 10.48 -7.07
C GLU A 257 11.53 11.49 -6.80
N MET A 258 12.18 11.43 -5.63
CA MET A 258 13.31 12.31 -5.29
C MET A 258 14.49 12.11 -6.26
N LEU A 259 14.83 10.85 -6.55
CA LEU A 259 15.91 10.53 -7.50
C LEU A 259 15.56 10.99 -8.93
N SER A 260 14.34 10.70 -9.39
CA SER A 260 13.86 11.11 -10.71
C SER A 260 13.88 12.63 -10.87
N TYR A 261 13.48 13.37 -9.84
CA TYR A 261 13.56 14.83 -9.87
C TYR A 261 15.01 15.33 -9.98
N VAL A 262 15.93 14.77 -9.20
CA VAL A 262 17.36 15.13 -9.27
C VAL A 262 17.94 14.83 -10.66
N GLU A 263 17.53 13.73 -11.29
CA GLU A 263 17.93 13.38 -12.65
C GLU A 263 17.41 14.37 -13.68
N GLN A 264 16.12 14.71 -13.61
CA GLN A 264 15.46 15.66 -14.50
C GLN A 264 15.96 17.10 -14.31
N ALA A 265 16.47 17.43 -13.11
CA ALA A 265 17.03 18.75 -12.81
C ALA A 265 18.41 18.97 -13.45
N ARG A 266 19.05 17.94 -14.01
CA ARG A 266 20.37 18.07 -14.67
C ARG A 266 20.29 19.07 -15.82
N GLY A 267 21.12 20.12 -15.75
CA GLY A 267 21.12 21.22 -16.72
C GLY A 267 20.12 22.34 -16.43
N VAL A 268 19.28 22.20 -15.41
CA VAL A 268 18.34 23.23 -14.93
C VAL A 268 18.78 23.79 -13.58
N LEU A 269 19.06 22.90 -12.61
CA LEU A 269 19.51 23.26 -11.26
C LEU A 269 20.76 22.45 -10.90
N PRO A 270 21.69 23.04 -10.12
CA PRO A 270 22.76 22.29 -9.47
C PRO A 270 22.20 21.19 -8.56
N LEU A 271 22.92 20.06 -8.48
CA LEU A 271 22.52 18.89 -7.68
C LEU A 271 22.13 19.24 -6.23
N PRO A 272 22.92 20.01 -5.45
CA PRO A 272 22.55 20.34 -4.07
C PRO A 272 21.23 21.09 -3.98
N GLN A 273 20.98 22.03 -4.90
CA GLN A 273 19.75 22.81 -4.94
C GLN A 273 18.54 21.95 -5.33
N ALA A 274 18.68 21.06 -6.30
CA ALA A 274 17.61 20.14 -6.68
C ALA A 274 17.21 19.20 -5.54
N LEU A 275 18.22 18.66 -4.82
CA LEU A 275 18.00 17.78 -3.68
C LEU A 275 17.35 18.52 -2.50
N ASP A 276 17.80 19.74 -2.21
CA ASP A 276 17.25 20.59 -1.16
C ASP A 276 15.77 20.87 -1.39
N LEU A 277 15.41 21.29 -2.61
CA LEU A 277 14.00 21.52 -2.98
C LEU A 277 13.15 20.25 -2.82
N GLN A 278 13.66 19.08 -3.18
CA GLN A 278 12.91 17.83 -3.02
C GLN A 278 12.72 17.44 -1.57
N ILE A 279 13.74 17.58 -0.74
CA ILE A 279 13.63 17.31 0.69
C ILE A 279 12.59 18.25 1.32
N LYS A 280 12.68 19.56 1.01
CA LYS A 280 11.73 20.57 1.46
C LYS A 280 10.29 20.28 1.02
N GLN A 281 10.08 19.78 -0.20
CA GLN A 281 8.74 19.54 -0.76
C GLN A 281 8.13 18.18 -0.37
N LYS A 282 8.94 17.13 -0.16
CA LYS A 282 8.45 15.76 0.02
C LYS A 282 8.63 15.21 1.43
N ILE A 283 9.63 15.69 2.17
CA ILE A 283 9.97 15.16 3.50
C ILE A 283 9.44 16.07 4.60
N LEU A 284 9.78 17.36 4.54
CA LEU A 284 9.41 18.30 5.60
C LEU A 284 7.90 18.42 5.86
N PRO A 285 6.99 18.33 4.86
CA PRO A 285 5.55 18.35 5.11
C PRO A 285 5.02 17.23 6.00
N LYS A 286 5.79 16.14 6.13
CA LYS A 286 5.44 15.01 7.01
C LYS A 286 5.78 15.27 8.49
N LEU A 287 6.72 16.19 8.75
CA LEU A 287 7.16 16.55 10.09
C LEU A 287 6.18 17.55 10.71
N ARG A 288 5.15 17.03 11.38
CA ARG A 288 4.17 17.86 12.09
C ARG A 288 3.72 17.18 13.37
N GLY A 289 3.35 17.97 14.36
CA GLY A 289 2.81 17.46 15.62
C GLY A 289 3.19 18.32 16.83
N GLU A 290 2.73 17.85 17.98
CA GLU A 290 3.06 18.41 19.30
C GLU A 290 4.51 18.11 19.69
N ASP A 291 5.05 18.90 20.62
CA ASP A 291 6.41 18.73 21.15
C ASP A 291 6.55 17.41 21.91
N SER A 292 7.02 16.42 21.17
CA SER A 292 7.39 15.11 21.68
C SER A 292 8.91 14.92 21.54
N PRO A 293 9.56 14.17 22.45
CA PRO A 293 10.98 13.88 22.36
C PRO A 293 11.41 13.32 21.00
N ARG A 294 10.55 12.47 20.38
CA ARG A 294 10.81 11.86 19.06
C ARG A 294 10.77 12.88 17.93
N LEU A 295 9.76 13.76 17.90
CA LEU A 295 9.65 14.80 16.88
C LEU A 295 10.80 15.79 17.00
N ARG A 296 11.10 16.24 18.22
CA ARG A 296 12.21 17.15 18.50
C ARG A 296 13.56 16.56 18.09
N GLU A 297 13.84 15.32 18.46
CA GLU A 297 15.06 14.61 18.03
C GLU A 297 15.15 14.56 16.49
N ALA A 298 14.06 14.23 15.80
CA ALA A 298 14.03 14.17 14.35
C ALA A 298 14.32 15.53 13.70
N LEU A 299 13.68 16.60 14.18
CA LEU A 299 13.89 17.96 13.65
C LEU A 299 15.34 18.43 13.87
N VAL A 300 15.90 18.21 15.07
CA VAL A 300 17.28 18.59 15.40
C VAL A 300 18.29 17.80 14.54
N HIS A 301 18.09 16.49 14.40
CA HIS A 301 18.97 15.65 13.57
C HIS A 301 18.91 16.02 12.08
N LEU A 302 17.72 16.32 11.56
CA LEU A 302 17.59 16.77 10.18
C LEU A 302 18.19 18.16 9.97
N LEU A 303 18.01 19.09 10.92
CA LEU A 303 18.62 20.42 10.84
C LEU A 303 20.15 20.32 10.85
N ALA A 304 20.72 19.51 11.75
CA ALA A 304 22.15 19.29 11.80
C ALA A 304 22.68 18.69 10.48
N LEU A 305 21.98 17.68 9.94
CA LEU A 305 22.30 17.07 8.65
C LEU A 305 22.28 18.08 7.50
N PHE A 306 21.25 18.92 7.45
CA PHE A 306 21.04 19.88 6.34
C PHE A 306 21.95 21.10 6.43
N ALA A 307 22.33 21.47 7.64
CA ALA A 307 23.32 22.52 7.92
C ALA A 307 24.78 22.02 7.85
N GLY A 308 25.01 20.70 7.76
CA GLY A 308 26.37 20.13 7.72
C GLY A 308 27.13 20.27 9.02
N VAL A 309 26.42 20.28 10.16
CA VAL A 309 26.99 20.43 11.50
C VAL A 309 26.79 19.15 12.32
N PRO A 310 27.68 18.86 13.30
CA PRO A 310 27.48 17.70 14.17
C PRO A 310 26.22 17.88 15.03
N VAL A 311 25.58 16.76 15.35
CA VAL A 311 24.49 16.73 16.34
C VAL A 311 25.10 16.84 17.73
N ASP A 312 24.58 17.76 18.54
CA ASP A 312 24.92 17.90 19.96
C ASP A 312 23.66 17.82 20.84
N GLY A 313 23.29 16.59 21.21
CA GLY A 313 22.09 16.30 21.99
C GLY A 313 20.79 16.71 21.28
N LEU A 314 19.81 17.17 22.07
CA LEU A 314 18.48 17.60 21.60
C LEU A 314 18.37 19.10 21.37
N ARG A 315 19.49 19.84 21.44
CA ARG A 315 19.46 21.30 21.23
C ARG A 315 19.61 21.60 19.75
N ALA A 316 18.73 22.46 19.24
CA ALA A 316 18.83 22.95 17.87
C ALA A 316 20.19 23.65 17.66
N PRO A 317 20.90 23.36 16.56
CA PRO A 317 22.11 24.09 16.19
C PRO A 317 21.80 25.58 16.05
N LYS A 318 22.53 26.44 16.77
CA LYS A 318 22.43 27.90 16.60
C LYS A 318 23.30 28.33 15.42
N LEU A 319 22.66 28.59 14.29
CA LEU A 319 23.31 28.96 13.04
C LEU A 319 23.16 30.46 12.78
N SER A 320 24.26 31.14 12.48
CA SER A 320 24.22 32.51 11.94
C SER A 320 23.66 32.52 10.51
N ALA A 321 23.20 33.68 10.04
CA ALA A 321 22.71 33.83 8.67
C ALA A 321 23.76 33.40 7.61
N ALA A 322 25.04 33.67 7.86
CA ALA A 322 26.13 33.26 6.97
C ALA A 322 26.33 31.73 6.96
N GLN A 323 26.21 31.08 8.12
CA GLN A 323 26.28 29.60 8.22
C GLN A 323 25.07 28.94 7.56
N MET A 324 23.88 29.53 7.68
CA MET A 324 22.67 29.03 7.03
C MET A 324 22.78 29.13 5.51
N ALA A 325 23.25 30.26 4.97
CA ALA A 325 23.45 30.44 3.53
C ALA A 325 24.52 29.52 2.94
N ALA A 326 25.51 29.12 3.74
CA ALA A 326 26.59 28.20 3.35
C ALA A 326 26.26 26.72 3.62
N ALA A 327 25.07 26.42 4.14
CA ALA A 327 24.65 25.05 4.44
C ALA A 327 24.61 24.17 3.18
N PRO A 328 24.82 22.84 3.31
CA PRO A 328 24.60 21.90 2.22
C PRO A 328 23.20 21.96 1.60
N LEU A 329 22.16 22.18 2.43
CA LEU A 329 20.76 22.23 2.04
C LEU A 329 20.08 23.44 2.75
N PRO A 330 20.38 24.68 2.31
CA PRO A 330 20.01 25.90 3.02
C PRO A 330 18.49 26.11 3.14
N GLU A 331 17.72 25.78 2.11
CA GLU A 331 16.27 26.00 2.08
C GLU A 331 15.53 25.08 3.07
N SER A 332 15.98 23.81 3.17
CA SER A 332 15.46 22.84 4.12
C SER A 332 15.91 23.14 5.55
N ALA A 333 17.18 23.54 5.74
CA ALA A 333 17.72 23.91 7.04
C ALA A 333 16.99 25.14 7.62
N GLU A 334 16.78 26.18 6.83
CA GLU A 334 16.05 27.36 7.26
C GLU A 334 14.60 27.04 7.63
N LYS A 335 13.92 26.19 6.84
CA LYS A 335 12.55 25.79 7.18
C LYS A 335 12.50 24.98 8.48
N LEU A 336 13.42 24.05 8.69
CA LEU A 336 13.50 23.29 9.95
C LEU A 336 13.82 24.18 11.16
N SER A 337 14.68 25.19 11.01
CA SER A 337 14.94 26.15 12.08
C SER A 337 13.65 26.84 12.52
N ARG A 338 12.86 27.34 11.57
CA ARG A 338 11.56 27.96 11.85
C ARG A 338 10.58 26.99 12.51
N MET A 339 10.55 25.74 12.06
CA MET A 339 9.69 24.71 12.65
C MET A 339 10.09 24.40 14.10
N LEU A 340 11.38 24.38 14.42
CA LEU A 340 11.88 24.22 15.79
C LEU A 340 11.56 25.43 16.66
N ASP A 341 11.76 26.66 16.17
CA ASP A 341 11.42 27.88 16.89
C ASP A 341 9.92 27.91 17.24
N ARG A 342 9.07 27.49 16.28
CA ARG A 342 7.62 27.39 16.51
C ARG A 342 7.26 26.30 17.51
N LEU A 343 7.93 25.15 17.44
CA LEU A 343 7.75 24.07 18.43
C LEU A 343 8.09 24.56 19.85
N ASP A 344 9.15 25.35 20.00
CA ASP A 344 9.58 25.93 21.27
C ASP A 344 8.60 26.99 21.81
N LEU A 345 8.00 27.78 20.93
CA LEU A 345 7.07 28.87 21.30
C LEU A 345 5.63 28.38 21.53
N GLU A 346 5.13 27.49 20.67
CA GLU A 346 3.72 27.10 20.60
C GLU A 346 3.46 25.67 21.11
N GLY A 347 4.51 24.86 21.30
CA GLY A 347 4.36 23.44 21.66
C GLY A 347 3.86 22.56 20.51
N PHE A 348 3.72 23.12 19.30
CA PHE A 348 3.27 22.44 18.09
C PHE A 348 4.03 23.00 16.88
N THR A 349 4.28 22.17 15.88
CA THR A 349 4.88 22.63 14.61
C THR A 349 4.28 21.94 13.41
N ASP A 350 4.28 22.64 12.29
CA ASP A 350 3.92 22.13 10.98
C ASP A 350 4.73 22.80 9.87
N PHE A 351 4.61 22.28 8.65
CA PHE A 351 5.30 22.82 7.49
C PHE A 351 4.70 24.12 6.93
N TYR A 352 3.46 24.47 7.25
CA TYR A 352 2.74 25.53 6.53
C TYR A 352 2.73 26.87 7.24
N GLY A 353 2.86 26.90 8.56
CA GLY A 353 3.09 28.16 9.29
C GLY A 353 4.49 28.26 9.84
#